data_AF-A0A7V9H2P2-F1
#
_entry.id   AF-A0A7V9H2P2-F1
#
_cell.length_a   1.000
_cell.length_b   1.000
_cell.length_c   1.000
_cell.angle_alpha   90.00
_cell.angle_beta   90.00
_cell.angle_gamma   90.00
#
_symmetry.space_group_name_H-M   'P 1'
#
loop_
_entity.id
_entity.type
_entity.pdbx_description
1 polymer ?
#
loop_
_entity_poly.entity_id
_entity_poly.type
_entity_poly.pdbx_seq_one_letter_code
_entity_poly.pdbx_strand_id
1 'polypeptide(L)' 'MGSTWEITVQKDVPARMRDGTTLMSDVFRPAGGGEYPVLLSRLPYGKDLPRDLT' A
#
# COMPACT_ATOMS: atom_id res chain seq x y z
N MET A 1 -25.81 -5.76 -9.33
CA MET A 1 -24.81 -6.84 -9.43
C MET A 1 -23.49 -6.28 -8.95
N GLY A 2 -23.12 -6.53 -7.70
CA GLY A 2 -21.86 -6.03 -7.13
C GLY A 2 -20.70 -6.85 -7.69
N SER A 3 -19.83 -6.23 -8.47
CA SER A 3 -18.57 -6.84 -8.85
C SER A 3 -17.67 -6.86 -7.63
N THR A 4 -17.30 -8.06 -7.17
CA THR A 4 -16.21 -8.23 -6.20
C THR A 4 -14.93 -7.72 -6.84
N TRP A 5 -14.42 -6.58 -6.35
CA TRP A 5 -13.15 -6.03 -6.83
C TRP A 5 -12.00 -6.80 -6.21
N GLU A 6 -11.22 -7.50 -7.03
CA GLU A 6 -10.03 -8.19 -6.57
C GLU A 6 -8.86 -7.21 -6.37
N ILE A 7 -8.24 -7.29 -5.19
CA ILE A 7 -7.13 -6.44 -4.77
C ILE A 7 -5.89 -7.31 -4.59
N THR A 8 -4.77 -6.88 -5.17
CA THR A 8 -3.44 -7.42 -4.87
C THR A 8 -2.78 -6.57 -3.78
N VAL A 9 -2.17 -7.22 -2.80
CA VAL A 9 -1.39 -6.58 -1.73
C VAL A 9 0.08 -6.95 -1.89
N GLN A 10 0.93 -5.95 -2.00
CA GLN A 10 2.38 -6.13 -1.95
C GLN A 10 2.90 -5.52 -0.65
N LYS A 11 3.46 -6.36 0.22
CA LYS A 11 3.98 -5.93 1.52
C LYS A 11 5.45 -5.53 1.42
N ASP A 12 5.85 -4.62 2.30
CA ASP A 12 7.25 -4.23 2.53
C ASP A 12 7.98 -3.75 1.27
N VAL A 13 7.26 -3.01 0.41
CA VAL A 13 7.82 -2.38 -0.78
C VAL A 13 8.77 -1.26 -0.36
N PRO A 14 10.04 -1.30 -0.77
CA PRO A 14 11.02 -0.30 -0.38
C PRO A 14 10.88 0.98 -1.21
N ALA A 15 10.92 2.13 -0.54
CA ALA A 15 10.99 3.45 -1.15
C ALA A 15 12.23 4.19 -0.62
N ARG A 16 13.26 4.32 -1.45
CA ARG A 16 14.51 5.02 -1.09
C ARG A 16 14.31 6.53 -1.19
N MET A 17 14.59 7.22 -0.09
CA MET A 17 14.53 8.67 0.01
C MET A 17 15.85 9.31 -0.42
N ARG A 18 15.82 10.64 -0.62
CA ARG A 18 16.99 11.43 -1.05
C ARG A 18 18.19 11.37 -0.09
N ASP A 19 17.92 11.14 1.20
CA ASP A 19 18.92 11.06 2.27
C ASP A 19 19.53 9.66 2.40
N GLY A 20 19.08 8.71 1.59
CA GLY A 20 19.51 7.31 1.65
C GLY A 20 18.67 6.42 2.56
N THR A 21 17.73 6.96 3.34
CA THR A 21 16.82 6.17 4.18
C THR A 21 15.84 5.39 3.30
N THR A 22 15.57 4.13 3.65
CA THR A 22 14.54 3.31 2.98
C THR A 22 13.31 3.23 3.87
N LEU A 23 12.18 3.75 3.37
CA LEU A 23 10.88 3.57 4.00
C LEU A 23 10.19 2.33 3.40
N MET A 24 9.48 1.57 4.24
CA MET A 24 8.72 0.40 3.80
C MET A 24 7.23 0.74 3.69
N SER A 25 6.60 0.28 2.62
CA SER A 25 5.18 0.55 2.34
C SER A 25 4.45 -0.72 1.93
N ASP A 26 3.15 -0.78 2.22
CA ASP A 26 2.28 -1.79 1.66
C ASP A 26 1.47 -1.17 0.52
N VAL A 27 1.43 -1.83 -0.64
CA VAL A 27 0.77 -1.34 -1.85
C VAL A 27 -0.49 -2.16 -2.11
N PHE A 28 -1.64 -1.49 -2.12
CA PHE A 28 -2.94 -2.04 -2.48
C PHE A 28 -3.30 -1.57 -3.89
N ARG A 29 -3.48 -2.51 -4.81
CA ARG A 29 -3.81 -2.19 -6.21
C ARG A 29 -4.82 -3.17 -6.80
N PRO A 30 -5.63 -2.77 -7.78
CA PRO A 30 -6.49 -3.69 -8.53
C PRO A 30 -5.69 -4.84 -9.15
N ALA A 31 -6.26 -6.05 -9.13
CA ALA A 31 -5.62 -7.24 -9.72
C ALA A 31 -5.46 -7.15 -11.25
N GLY A 32 -6.35 -6.42 -11.93
CA GLY A 32 -6.39 -6.29 -13.40
C GLY A 32 -5.23 -5.53 -14.05
N GLY A 33 -4.26 -5.02 -13.28
CA GLY A 33 -3.16 -4.21 -13.80
C GLY A 33 -3.64 -2.89 -14.43
N GLY A 34 -2.70 -2.09 -14.95
CA GLY A 34 -2.97 -0.75 -15.52
C GLY A 34 -2.61 0.41 -14.59
N GLU A 35 -2.75 1.63 -15.11
CA GLU A 35 -2.49 2.86 -14.35
C GLU A 35 -3.75 3.31 -13.62
N TYR A 36 -3.60 3.66 -12.34
CA TYR A 36 -4.68 4.14 -11.49
C TYR A 36 -4.20 5.33 -10.68
N PRO A 37 -5.09 6.27 -10.32
CA PRO A 37 -4.77 7.29 -9.34
C PRO A 37 -4.39 6.65 -8.00
N VAL A 38 -3.38 7.19 -7.35
CA VAL A 38 -2.83 6.65 -6.10
C VAL A 38 -3.21 7.54 -4.92
N LEU A 39 -3.68 6.89 -3.85
CA LEU A 39 -3.82 7.50 -2.53
C LEU A 39 -2.61 7.11 -1.67
N LEU A 40 -2.07 8.07 -0.92
CA LEU A 40 -0.88 7.86 -0.09
C LEU A 40 -1.16 8.27 1.36
N SER A 41 -0.96 7.33 2.28
CA SER A 41 -0.98 7.55 3.72
C SER A 41 0.40 7.31 4.30
N ARG A 42 0.89 8.24 5.12
CA ARG A 42 2.15 8.11 5.86
C ARG A 42 1.83 7.96 7.33
N LEU A 43 2.23 6.83 7.92
CA LEU A 43 1.84 6.45 9.27
C LEU A 43 3.10 6.35 10.14
N PRO A 44 3.21 7.16 11.22
CA PRO A 44 4.38 7.12 12.10
C PRO A 44 4.38 5.92 13.05
N TYR A 45 3.26 5.23 13.20
CA TYR A 45 3.06 4.18 14.21
C TYR A 45 2.94 2.76 13.64
N GLY A 46 3.19 2.57 12.35
CA GLY A 46 3.17 1.25 11.71
C GLY A 46 2.16 1.18 10.57
N LYS A 47 2.63 0.64 9.45
CA LYS A 47 1.84 0.50 8.21
C LYS A 47 0.78 -0.61 8.28
N ASP A 48 0.94 -1.56 9.20
CA ASP A 48 0.02 -2.68 9.40
C ASP A 48 -1.12 -2.35 10.39
N LEU A 49 -0.99 -1.31 11.21
CA LEU A 49 -1.99 -0.94 12.23
C LEU A 49 -3.40 -0.61 11.70
N PRO A 50 -3.59 0.07 10.55
CA PRO A 50 -4.94 0.29 10.01
C PRO A 50 -5.68 -1.01 9.66
N ARG A 51 -4.95 -2.14 9.61
CA ARG A 51 -5.48 -3.47 9.32
C ARG A 51 -5.80 -4.27 10.57
N ASP A 52 -5.27 -3.86 11.73
CA ASP A 52 -5.41 -4.54 12.99
C ASP A 52 -6.70 -4.06 13.69
N LEU A 53 -7.75 -4.86 13.56
CA LEU A 53 -9.01 -4.70 14.28
C LEU A 53 -8.89 -5.45 15.61
N THR A 54 -8.10 -4.91 16.54
CA THR A 54 -8.31 -5.26 17.96
C THR A 54 -9.45 -4.42 18.52
#